data_AF-K1TU10-F1
#
_entry.id   AF-K1TU10-F1
#
_cell.length_a   1.000
_cell.length_b   1.000
_cell.length_c   1.000
_cell.angle_alpha   90.00
_cell.angle_beta   90.00
_cell.angle_gamma   90.00
#
_symmetry.space_group_name_H-M   'P 1'
#
loop_
_entity.id
_entity.type
_entity.pdbx_description
1 polymer ?
#
loop_
_entity_poly.entity_id
_entity_poly.type
_entity_poly.pdbx_seq_one_letter_code
_entity_poly.pdbx_strand_id
1 'polypeptide(L)'
;MIENPFILRGYISDAYFCDREKETIDLIREIKNGNNITLIAPRRIGKTGLVQHVYAQEGIKDKYYTFLVDIYATKTLADFIQELGRSILQSLKPKGTKVVEHFLNCLHSLRS
;
A
#
# COMPACT_ATOMS: atom_id res chain seq x y z
N MET A 1 7.05 35.03 -6.62
CA MET A 1 7.88 33.83 -6.88
C MET A 1 7.04 32.88 -7.72
N ILE A 2 7.58 32.30 -8.79
CA ILE A 2 6.87 31.29 -9.57
C ILE A 2 7.05 29.96 -8.82
N GLU A 3 5.94 29.38 -8.36
CA GLU A 3 5.97 28.04 -7.75
C GLU A 3 6.23 26.98 -8.81
N ASN A 4 7.01 25.97 -8.45
CA ASN A 4 7.32 24.86 -9.35
C ASN A 4 6.02 24.09 -9.69
N PRO A 5 5.59 24.02 -10.96
CA PRO A 5 4.35 23.33 -11.33
C PRO A 5 4.50 21.81 -11.35
N PHE A 6 5.73 21.27 -11.23
CA PHE A 6 5.99 19.84 -11.32
C PHE A 6 5.87 19.15 -9.96
N ILE A 7 5.19 18.01 -9.99
CA ILE A 7 5.13 17.08 -8.87
C ILE A 7 6.45 16.31 -8.79
N LEU A 8 7.25 16.60 -7.76
CA LEU A 8 8.55 15.96 -7.52
C LEU A 8 8.49 14.75 -6.58
N ARG A 9 7.32 14.45 -6.02
CA ARG A 9 7.09 13.38 -5.05
C ARG A 9 6.38 12.20 -5.73
N GLY A 10 6.26 11.08 -5.02
CA GLY A 10 5.52 9.90 -5.51
C GLY A 10 4.03 10.17 -5.71
N TYR A 11 3.19 9.13 -5.70
CA TYR A 11 1.75 9.27 -5.86
C TYR A 11 1.15 10.34 -4.92
N ILE A 12 0.33 11.25 -5.47
CA ILE A 12 -0.35 12.31 -4.72
C ILE A 12 -1.86 12.02 -4.66
N SER A 13 -2.51 11.93 -5.82
CA SER A 13 -3.93 11.67 -5.93
C SER A 13 -4.28 11.15 -7.32
N ASP A 14 -5.53 10.70 -7.46
CA ASP A 14 -6.14 10.26 -8.71
C ASP A 14 -6.00 11.29 -9.83
N ALA A 15 -6.23 12.57 -9.54
CA ALA A 15 -6.19 13.67 -10.51
C ALA A 15 -4.81 13.87 -11.19
N TYR A 16 -3.74 13.33 -10.61
CA TYR A 16 -2.37 13.43 -11.13
C TYR A 16 -1.81 12.08 -11.57
N PHE A 17 -2.63 11.04 -11.67
CA PHE A 17 -2.23 9.70 -12.10
C PHE A 17 -2.84 9.39 -13.46
N CYS A 18 -2.01 9.07 -14.46
CA CYS A 18 -2.44 8.94 -15.86
C CYS A 18 -1.97 7.63 -16.50
N ASP A 19 -2.60 7.26 -17.61
CA ASP A 19 -2.19 6.22 -18.56
C ASP A 19 -2.06 4.80 -17.99
N ARG A 20 -2.82 4.47 -16.94
CA ARG A 20 -2.78 3.18 -16.22
C ARG A 20 -4.15 2.65 -15.83
N GLU A 21 -5.21 3.07 -16.51
CA GLU A 21 -6.60 2.77 -16.20
C GLU A 21 -6.87 1.26 -16.31
N LYS A 22 -6.37 0.63 -17.37
CA LYS A 22 -6.54 -0.82 -17.58
C LYS A 22 -5.87 -1.64 -16.48
N GLU A 23 -4.62 -1.33 -16.14
CA GLU A 23 -3.91 -2.03 -15.07
C GLU A 23 -4.56 -1.81 -13.71
N THR A 24 -5.10 -0.61 -13.47
CA THR A 24 -5.86 -0.32 -12.24
C THR A 24 -7.10 -1.20 -12.15
N ILE A 25 -7.89 -1.30 -13.23
CA ILE A 25 -9.08 -2.15 -13.28
C ILE A 25 -8.71 -3.63 -13.07
N ASP A 26 -7.68 -4.10 -13.76
CA ASP A 26 -7.23 -5.48 -13.67
C ASP A 26 -6.77 -5.82 -12.24
N LEU A 27 -5.95 -4.96 -11.62
CA LEU A 27 -5.46 -5.15 -10.24
C LEU A 27 -6.59 -5.14 -9.21
N ILE A 28 -7.59 -4.25 -9.35
CA ILE A 28 -8.76 -4.23 -8.45
C ILE A 28 -9.53 -5.54 -8.55
N ARG A 29 -9.73 -6.08 -9.76
CA ARG A 29 -10.39 -7.37 -9.96
C ARG A 29 -9.63 -8.49 -9.28
N GLU A 30 -8.31 -8.57 -9.49
CA GLU A 30 -7.48 -9.61 -8.90
C GLU A 30 -7.47 -9.55 -7.36
N ILE A 31 -7.39 -8.34 -6.77
CA ILE A 31 -7.49 -8.14 -5.31
C ILE A 31 -8.84 -8.62 -4.78
N LYS A 32 -9.94 -8.26 -5.46
CA LYS A 32 -11.30 -8.69 -5.05
C LYS A 32 -11.47 -10.21 -5.12
N ASN A 33 -10.76 -10.87 -6.02
CA ASN A 33 -10.77 -12.33 -6.16
C ASN A 33 -9.83 -13.03 -5.16
N GLY A 34 -9.03 -12.30 -4.38
CA GLY A 34 -8.07 -12.87 -3.43
C GLY A 34 -6.81 -13.44 -4.10
N ASN A 35 -6.50 -13.00 -5.32
CA ASN A 35 -5.35 -13.52 -6.07
C ASN A 35 -4.04 -12.84 -5.66
N ASN A 36 -2.96 -13.62 -5.68
CA ASN A 36 -1.59 -13.10 -5.51
C ASN A 36 -1.07 -12.57 -6.84
N ILE A 37 -0.44 -11.38 -6.83
CA ILE A 37 -0.02 -10.68 -8.05
C ILE A 37 1.45 -10.28 -7.96
N THR A 38 2.21 -10.54 -9.02
CA THR A 38 3.59 -10.07 -9.18
C THR A 38 3.65 -9.03 -10.30
N LEU A 39 4.05 -7.80 -9.98
CA LEU A 39 4.20 -6.71 -10.96
C LEU A 39 5.64 -6.63 -11.49
N ILE A 40 5.84 -7.00 -12.75
CA ILE A 40 7.16 -6.98 -13.42
C ILE A 40 7.17 -5.90 -14.50
N ALA A 41 8.08 -4.94 -14.37
CA ALA A 41 8.27 -3.87 -15.35
C ALA A 41 9.61 -3.14 -15.09
N PRO A 42 10.14 -2.34 -16.03
CA PRO A 42 11.38 -1.57 -15.85
C PRO A 42 11.41 -0.67 -14.60
N ARG A 43 12.63 -0.24 -14.20
CA ARG A 43 12.81 0.68 -13.06
C ARG A 43 12.21 2.05 -13.41
N ARG A 44 11.62 2.73 -12.41
CA ARG A 44 11.00 4.07 -12.51
C ARG A 44 9.73 4.18 -13.37
N ILE A 45 9.12 3.07 -13.77
CA ILE A 45 7.81 3.06 -14.46
C ILE A 45 6.60 3.33 -13.55
N GLY A 46 6.83 3.65 -12.27
CA GLY A 46 5.75 4.00 -11.34
C GLY A 46 4.95 2.84 -10.73
N LYS A 47 5.50 1.62 -10.63
CA LYS A 47 4.81 0.46 -10.01
C LYS A 47 4.26 0.76 -8.60
N THR A 48 5.07 1.38 -7.74
CA THR A 48 4.62 1.76 -6.38
C THR A 48 3.46 2.76 -6.45
N GLY A 49 3.53 3.72 -7.36
CA GLY A 49 2.45 4.69 -7.57
C GLY A 49 1.16 4.02 -8.07
N LEU A 50 1.26 3.01 -8.93
CA LEU A 50 0.12 2.21 -9.38
C LEU A 50 -0.55 1.48 -8.21
N VAL A 51 0.22 0.85 -7.32
CA VAL A 51 -0.33 0.17 -6.14
C VAL A 51 -1.03 1.18 -5.21
N GLN A 52 -0.41 2.33 -4.96
CA GLN A 52 -1.01 3.39 -4.15
C GLN A 52 -2.29 3.94 -4.77
N HIS A 53 -2.30 4.12 -6.09
CA HIS A 53 -3.48 4.53 -6.84
C HIS A 53 -4.61 3.51 -6.72
N VAL A 54 -4.32 2.21 -6.89
CA VAL A 54 -5.31 1.13 -6.68
C VAL A 54 -5.87 1.14 -5.26
N TYR A 55 -5.03 1.35 -4.25
CA TYR A 55 -5.48 1.45 -2.85
C TYR A 55 -6.40 2.64 -2.60
N ALA A 56 -6.21 3.73 -3.34
CA ALA A 56 -7.04 4.93 -3.23
C ALA A 56 -8.41 4.82 -3.93
N GLN A 57 -8.63 3.78 -4.74
CA GLN A 57 -9.90 3.59 -5.42
C GLN A 57 -11.02 3.20 -4.45
N GLU A 58 -12.23 3.71 -4.67
CA GLU A 58 -13.40 3.50 -3.79
C GLU A 58 -13.73 2.01 -3.57
N GLY A 59 -13.50 1.19 -4.60
CA GLY A 59 -13.67 -0.25 -4.51
C GLY A 59 -12.71 -0.94 -3.52
N ILE A 60 -11.64 -0.26 -3.09
CA ILE A 60 -10.59 -0.77 -2.23
C ILE A 60 -10.52 0.01 -0.89
N LYS A 61 -10.36 1.34 -0.93
CA LYS A 61 -10.06 2.18 0.24
C LYS A 61 -11.05 2.02 1.42
N ASP A 62 -12.31 1.75 1.11
CA ASP A 62 -13.41 1.67 2.09
C ASP A 62 -13.71 0.23 2.52
N LYS A 63 -13.13 -0.76 1.84
CA LYS A 63 -13.45 -2.18 2.02
C LYS A 63 -12.28 -3.02 2.53
N TYR A 64 -11.06 -2.51 2.41
CA TYR A 64 -9.85 -3.25 2.75
C TYR A 64 -8.91 -2.39 3.61
N TYR A 65 -8.22 -3.06 4.54
CA TYR A 65 -7.01 -2.50 5.12
C TYR A 65 -5.85 -2.79 4.18
N THR A 66 -5.21 -1.75 3.67
CA THR A 66 -4.10 -1.84 2.74
C THR A 66 -2.79 -1.42 3.41
N PHE A 67 -1.73 -2.19 3.19
CA PHE A 67 -0.41 -1.94 3.77
C PHE A 67 0.64 -1.95 2.66
N LEU A 68 1.43 -0.90 2.58
CA LEU A 68 2.59 -0.83 1.69
C LEU A 68 3.85 -1.03 2.52
N VAL A 69 4.60 -2.09 2.27
CA VAL A 69 5.79 -2.46 3.04
C VAL A 69 7.00 -2.48 2.11
N ASP A 70 7.93 -1.55 2.30
CA ASP A 70 9.19 -1.52 1.55
C ASP A 70 10.25 -2.36 2.28
N ILE A 71 10.51 -3.54 1.74
CA ILE A 71 11.47 -4.48 2.32
C ILE A 71 12.89 -4.34 1.74
N TYR A 72 13.13 -3.40 0.82
CA TYR A 72 14.40 -3.32 0.10
C TYR A 72 15.61 -3.11 1.00
N ALA A 73 15.45 -2.35 2.09
CA ALA A 73 16.53 -2.07 3.04
C ALA A 73 16.69 -3.15 4.13
N THR A 74 15.79 -4.13 4.22
CA THR A 74 15.81 -5.17 5.25
C THR A 74 16.91 -6.20 4.93
N LYS A 75 17.74 -6.56 5.91
CA LYS A 75 18.88 -7.46 5.71
C LYS A 75 18.75 -8.77 6.47
N THR A 76 17.91 -8.79 7.49
CA THR A 76 17.65 -9.95 8.34
C THR A 76 16.15 -10.18 8.49
N LEU A 77 15.77 -11.38 8.92
CA LEU A 77 14.39 -11.68 9.29
C LEU A 77 13.88 -10.74 10.38
N ALA A 78 14.74 -10.37 11.34
CA ALA A 78 14.40 -9.43 12.40
C ALA A 78 14.08 -8.03 11.83
N ASP A 79 14.87 -7.55 10.87
CA ASP A 79 14.61 -6.27 10.20
C ASP A 79 13.28 -6.30 9.44
N PHE A 80 13.02 -7.40 8.72
CA PHE A 80 11.76 -7.58 8.00
C PHE A 80 10.55 -7.58 8.94
N ILE A 81 10.61 -8.30 10.06
CA ILE A 81 9.52 -8.34 11.04
C ILE A 81 9.28 -6.94 11.63
N GLN A 82 10.35 -6.20 11.94
CA GLN A 82 10.22 -4.83 12.45
C GLN A 82 9.60 -3.90 11.42
N GLU A 83 10.03 -3.94 10.16
CA GLU A 83 9.51 -3.06 9.11
C GLU A 83 8.05 -3.40 8.76
N LEU A 84 7.72 -4.69 8.70
CA LEU A 84 6.35 -5.16 8.51
C LEU A 84 5.43 -4.64 9.63
N GLY A 85 5.81 -4.87 10.90
CA GLY A 85 5.04 -4.42 12.05
C GLY A 85 4.89 -2.89 12.10
N ARG A 86 5.98 -2.16 11.82
CA ARG A 86 5.98 -0.69 11.74
C ARG A 86 5.02 -0.18 10.67
N SER A 87 5.12 -0.70 9.44
CA SER A 87 4.31 -0.28 8.30
C SER A 87 2.81 -0.54 8.54
N ILE A 88 2.47 -1.70 9.12
CA ILE A 88 1.08 -2.02 9.49
C ILE A 88 0.56 -1.05 10.55
N LEU A 89 1.28 -0.89 11.67
CA LEU A 89 0.84 -0.02 12.76
C LEU A 89 0.73 1.44 12.33
N GLN A 90 1.65 1.95 11.51
CA GLN A 90 1.57 3.30 10.96
C GLN A 90 0.32 3.50 10.07
N SER A 91 -0.04 2.50 9.28
CA SER A 91 -1.25 2.54 8.43
C SER A 91 -2.55 2.45 9.24
N LEU A 92 -2.55 1.73 10.37
CA LEU A 92 -3.73 1.57 11.22
C LEU A 92 -3.94 2.71 12.22
N LYS A 93 -2.88 3.37 12.70
CA LYS A 93 -2.98 4.46 13.69
C LYS A 93 -4.02 5.54 13.33
N PRO A 94 -4.07 6.07 12.10
CA PRO A 94 -5.07 7.07 11.71
C PRO A 94 -6.51 6.53 11.69
N LYS A 95 -6.71 5.21 11.65
CA LYS A 95 -8.02 4.55 11.65
C LYS A 95 -8.60 4.35 13.05
N GLY A 96 -7.86 4.73 14.10
CA GLY A 96 -8.30 4.75 15.49
C GLY A 96 -7.82 3.55 16.33
N THR A 97 -7.81 3.75 17.66
CA THR A 97 -7.22 2.82 18.64
C THR A 97 -7.83 1.42 18.59
N LYS A 98 -9.15 1.31 18.39
CA LYS A 98 -9.86 0.02 18.33
C LYS A 98 -9.34 -0.90 17.22
N VAL A 99 -8.98 -0.33 16.06
CA VAL A 99 -8.46 -1.10 14.92
C VAL A 99 -7.07 -1.63 15.23
N VAL A 100 -6.24 -0.81 15.89
CA VAL A 100 -4.91 -1.22 16.36
C VAL A 100 -5.01 -2.34 17.39
N GLU A 101 -5.90 -2.20 18.38
CA GLU A 101 -6.16 -3.24 19.38
C GLU A 101 -6.62 -4.56 18.74
N HIS A 102 -7.54 -4.49 17.78
CA HIS A 102 -8.00 -5.68 17.05
C HIS A 102 -6.84 -6.39 16.34
N PHE A 103 -5.98 -5.63 15.65
CA PHE A 103 -4.79 -6.20 15.01
C PHE A 103 -3.84 -6.85 16.02
N LEU A 104 -3.57 -6.20 17.17
CA LEU A 104 -2.74 -6.77 18.22
C LEU A 104 -3.33 -8.07 18.78
N ASN A 105 -4.65 -8.13 18.97
CA ASN A 105 -5.34 -9.35 19.41
C ASN A 105 -5.20 -10.49 18.39
N CYS A 106 -5.29 -10.20 17.08
CA CYS A 106 -5.01 -11.19 16.05
C CYS A 106 -3.56 -11.72 16.15
N LEU A 107 -2.57 -10.85 16.37
CA LEU A 107 -1.19 -11.29 16.56
C LEU A 107 -1.01 -12.16 17.80
N HIS A 108 -1.70 -11.84 18.90
CA HIS A 108 -1.69 -12.67 20.10
C HIS A 108 -2.28 -14.06 19.84
N SER A 109 -3.35 -14.18 19.04
CA SER A 109 -3.93 -15.48 18.66
C SER A 109 -3.05 -16.34 17.75
N LEU A 110 -1.99 -15.78 17.16
CA LEU A 110 -1.03 -16.53 16.34
C LEU A 110 0.14 -17.09 17.17
N ARG A 111 0.26 -16.71 18.45
CA ARG A 111 1.31 -17.19 19.37
C ARG A 111 0.87 -18.43 20.17
N SER A 112 -0.35 -18.90 19.99
CA SER A 112 -0.90 -20.12 20.58
C SER A 112 -0.66 -21.34 19.71
#